data_AF-A0AAV6ARK4-F1
#
_entry.id   AF-A0AAV6ARK4-F1
#
_cell.length_a   1.000
_cell.length_b   1.000
_cell.length_c   1.000
_cell.angle_alpha   90.00
_cell.angle_beta   90.00
_cell.angle_gamma   90.00
#
_symmetry.space_group_name_H-M   'P 1'
#
loop_
_entity.id
_entity.type
_entity.pdbx_description
1 polymer ?
#
loop_
_entity_poly.entity_id
_entity_poly.type
_entity_poly.pdbx_seq_one_letter_code
_entity_poly.pdbx_strand_id
1 'polypeptide(L)'
;VLVQSGFVTLAEQADLIAKGAVGDILSRYIDADGAIVDPALDARTIGLDLEYCRDRDFSIGVASGRAKHAIALACLRARYLNVLVTDEQTALHLLDEAHHE
;
A
#
# COMPACT_ATOMS: atom_id res chain seq x y z
N VAL A 1 7.22 5.18 -8.65
CA VAL A 1 7.68 6.57 -8.46
C VAL A 1 9.03 6.60 -7.74
N LEU A 2 9.15 6.07 -6.53
CA LEU A 2 10.36 6.17 -5.70
C LEU A 2 11.66 5.69 -6.36
N VAL A 3 11.59 4.60 -7.14
CA VAL A 3 12.75 4.11 -7.91
C VAL A 3 13.12 5.04 -9.05
N GLN A 4 12.12 5.53 -9.80
CA GLN A 4 12.33 6.42 -10.94
C GLN A 4 12.86 7.79 -10.51
N SER A 5 12.47 8.27 -9.33
CA SER A 5 12.94 9.54 -8.76
C SER A 5 14.27 9.42 -8.01
N GLY A 6 14.82 8.21 -7.84
CA GLY A 6 16.09 7.97 -7.16
C GLY A 6 16.04 8.03 -5.64
N PHE A 7 14.86 8.00 -5.02
CA PHE A 7 14.73 7.91 -3.55
C PHE A 7 14.97 6.50 -3.03
N VAL A 8 14.74 5.50 -3.87
CA VAL A 8 14.97 4.08 -3.59
C VAL A 8 15.72 3.49 -4.78
N THR A 9 16.80 2.77 -4.54
CA THR A 9 17.53 2.05 -5.58
C THR A 9 16.83 0.74 -5.94
N LEU A 10 17.18 0.15 -7.09
CA LEU A 10 16.66 -1.18 -7.45
C LEU A 10 17.07 -2.27 -6.44
N ALA A 11 18.25 -2.14 -5.84
CA ALA A 11 18.71 -3.06 -4.80
C ALA A 11 17.89 -2.92 -3.51
N GLU A 12 17.63 -1.69 -3.06
CA GLU A 12 16.75 -1.43 -1.91
C GLU A 12 15.31 -1.88 -2.20
N GLN A 13 14.80 -1.68 -3.41
CA GLN A 13 13.48 -2.20 -3.80
C GLN A 13 13.43 -3.74 -3.71
N ALA A 14 14.47 -4.43 -4.18
CA ALA A 14 14.53 -5.89 -4.09
C ALA A 14 14.58 -6.37 -2.63
N ASP A 15 15.32 -5.67 -1.77
CA ASP A 15 15.37 -5.94 -0.32
C ASP A 15 14.00 -5.72 0.34
N LEU A 16 13.30 -4.64 0.00
CA LEU A 16 11.93 -4.38 0.49
C LEU A 16 10.95 -5.48 0.07
N ILE A 17 11.04 -5.96 -1.18
CA ILE A 17 10.23 -7.09 -1.65
C ILE A 17 10.57 -8.36 -0.86
N ALA A 18 11.86 -8.61 -0.61
CA ALA A 18 12.29 -9.77 0.20
C ALA A 18 11.80 -9.69 1.66
N LYS A 19 11.63 -8.47 2.20
CA LYS A 19 11.01 -8.20 3.50
C LYS A 19 9.48 -8.32 3.50
N GLY A 20 8.86 -8.56 2.35
CA GLY A 20 7.41 -8.77 2.24
C GLY A 20 6.62 -7.58 1.71
N ALA A 21 7.28 -6.53 1.19
CA ALA A 21 6.58 -5.38 0.64
C ALA A 21 5.67 -5.77 -0.52
N VAL A 22 4.40 -5.39 -0.45
CA VAL A 22 3.43 -5.53 -1.56
C VAL A 22 3.25 -4.24 -2.35
N GLY A 23 3.76 -3.13 -1.84
CA GLY A 23 3.75 -1.81 -2.47
C GLY A 23 4.02 -0.71 -1.45
N ASP A 24 3.81 0.54 -1.88
CA ASP A 24 3.93 1.72 -1.04
C ASP A 24 2.67 2.60 -1.06
N ILE A 25 2.40 3.25 0.07
CA ILE A 25 1.43 4.34 0.19
C ILE A 25 2.08 5.49 0.95
N LEU A 26 1.92 6.72 0.45
CA LEU A 26 2.58 7.90 1.02
C LEU A 26 4.11 7.70 1.20
N SER A 27 4.72 7.00 0.25
CA SER A 27 6.14 6.58 0.24
C SER A 27 6.55 5.61 1.36
N ARG A 28 5.60 4.98 2.05
CA ARG A 28 5.84 3.97 3.07
C ARG A 28 5.51 2.60 2.51
N TYR A 29 6.51 1.73 2.48
CA TYR A 29 6.34 0.35 2.02
C TYR A 29 5.63 -0.47 3.09
N ILE A 30 4.60 -1.21 2.67
CA ILE A 30 3.80 -2.04 3.56
C ILE A 30 3.70 -3.48 3.06
N ASP A 31 3.47 -4.41 3.98
CA ASP A 31 3.16 -5.81 3.69
C ASP A 31 1.67 -6.04 3.40
N ALA A 32 1.28 -7.31 3.27
CA ALA A 32 -0.09 -7.72 2.94
C ALA A 32 -1.13 -7.43 4.06
N ASP A 33 -0.67 -7.24 5.29
CA ASP A 33 -1.48 -6.87 6.45
C ASP A 33 -1.45 -5.35 6.71
N GLY A 34 -0.66 -4.64 5.89
CA GLY A 34 -0.46 -3.21 5.93
C GLY A 34 0.57 -2.73 6.97
N ALA A 35 1.37 -3.62 7.56
CA ALA A 35 2.43 -3.20 8.46
C ALA A 35 3.64 -2.66 7.67
N ILE A 36 4.34 -1.68 8.26
CA ILE A 36 5.55 -1.09 7.67
C ILE A 36 6.67 -2.12 7.67
N VAL A 37 7.23 -2.41 6.50
CA VAL A 37 8.25 -3.47 6.33
C VAL A 37 9.66 -3.03 6.70
N ASP A 38 9.94 -1.72 6.66
CA ASP A 38 11.25 -1.16 6.97
C ASP A 38 11.12 0.11 7.82
N PRO A 39 11.20 -0.03 9.17
CA PRO A 39 11.11 1.09 10.08
C PRO A 39 12.23 2.13 9.92
N ALA A 40 13.40 1.73 9.42
CA ALA A 40 14.53 2.65 9.24
C ALA A 40 14.31 3.55 8.02
N LEU A 41 13.73 3.02 6.94
CA LEU A 41 13.31 3.80 5.78
C LEU A 41 12.12 4.72 6.12
N ASP A 42 11.15 4.20 6.89
CA ASP A 42 10.01 4.99 7.34
C ASP A 42 10.42 6.17 8.24
N ALA A 43 11.30 5.95 9.23
CA ALA A 43 11.75 6.99 10.16
C ALA A 43 12.46 8.19 9.50
N ARG A 44 12.93 8.03 8.26
CA ARG A 44 13.55 9.11 7.44
C ARG A 44 12.64 9.61 6.32
N THR A 45 11.42 9.10 6.22
CA THR A 45 10.41 9.54 5.25
C THR A 45 9.64 10.73 5.83
N ILE A 46 9.69 11.87 5.13
CA ILE A 46 8.91 13.05 5.51
C ILE A 46 7.56 12.95 4.80
N GLY A 47 6.47 12.80 5.57
CA GLY A 47 5.11 12.69 5.04
C GLY A 47 4.10 12.35 6.13
N LEU A 48 2.82 12.26 5.77
CA LEU A 48 1.75 11.87 6.70
C LEU A 48 1.90 10.41 7.13
N ASP A 49 1.84 10.14 8.43
CA ASP A 49 1.82 8.76 8.96
C ASP A 49 0.57 8.01 8.50
N LEU A 50 0.65 6.68 8.37
CA LEU A 50 -0.45 5.87 7.84
C LEU A 50 -1.64 5.81 8.81
N GLU A 51 -1.36 5.89 10.11
CA GLU A 51 -2.35 5.99 11.18
C GLU A 51 -3.26 7.19 10.97
N TYR A 52 -2.72 8.29 10.45
CA TYR A 52 -3.48 9.50 10.19
C TYR A 52 -4.59 9.30 9.17
N CYS A 53 -4.48 8.31 8.29
CA CYS A 53 -5.51 7.97 7.32
C CYS A 53 -6.72 7.25 7.96
N ARG A 54 -6.51 6.53 9.07
CA ARG A 54 -7.59 5.76 9.74
C ARG A 54 -8.63 6.66 10.40
N ASP A 55 -8.21 7.81 10.90
CA ASP A 55 -9.06 8.72 11.70
C ASP A 55 -9.76 9.80 10.86
N ARG A 56 -9.74 9.69 9.53
CA ARG A 56 -10.34 10.70 8.64
C ARG A 56 -11.77 10.34 8.27
N ASP A 57 -12.61 11.37 8.19
CA ASP A 57 -13.96 11.26 7.61
C ASP A 57 -13.90 10.64 6.21
N PHE A 58 -12.91 11.05 5.42
CA PHE A 58 -12.63 10.48 4.11
C PHE A 58 -11.12 10.25 3.93
N SER A 59 -10.75 8.99 3.69
CA SER A 59 -9.47 8.57 3.15
C SER A 59 -9.74 7.81 1.85
N ILE A 60 -9.44 8.47 0.72
CA ILE A 60 -9.83 8.02 -0.61
C ILE A 60 -8.63 7.40 -1.32
N GLY A 61 -8.70 6.10 -1.58
CA GLY A 61 -7.73 5.41 -2.43
C GLY A 61 -8.20 5.35 -3.88
N VAL A 62 -7.26 5.55 -4.80
CA VAL A 62 -7.49 5.37 -6.25
C VAL A 62 -6.47 4.36 -6.76
N ALA A 63 -6.95 3.19 -7.18
CA ALA A 63 -6.09 2.11 -7.63
C ALA A 63 -6.78 1.31 -8.72
N SER A 64 -6.04 0.89 -9.74
CA SER A 64 -6.59 0.15 -10.87
C SER A 64 -5.54 -0.79 -11.46
N GLY A 65 -6.01 -1.92 -11.98
CA GLY A 65 -5.24 -2.93 -12.68
C GLY A 65 -4.55 -3.95 -11.77
N ARG A 66 -4.25 -5.11 -12.37
CA ARG A 66 -3.70 -6.29 -11.68
C ARG A 66 -2.47 -6.00 -10.81
N ALA A 67 -1.59 -5.11 -11.25
CA ALA A 67 -0.39 -4.74 -10.52
C ALA A 67 -0.67 -4.02 -9.18
N LYS A 68 -1.92 -3.57 -8.95
CA LYS A 68 -2.34 -2.87 -7.74
C LYS A 68 -3.18 -3.71 -6.78
N HIS A 69 -3.53 -4.94 -7.16
CA HIS A 69 -4.39 -5.81 -6.36
C HIS A 69 -3.87 -6.00 -4.93
N ALA A 70 -2.61 -6.44 -4.78
CA ALA A 70 -2.04 -6.74 -3.47
C ALA A 70 -1.98 -5.52 -2.54
N ILE A 71 -1.54 -4.36 -3.05
CA ILE A 71 -1.46 -3.14 -2.25
C ILE A 71 -2.86 -2.56 -1.93
N ALA A 72 -3.82 -2.67 -2.85
CA ALA A 72 -5.20 -2.25 -2.61
C ALA A 72 -5.86 -3.08 -1.49
N LEU A 73 -5.66 -4.41 -1.53
CA LEU A 73 -6.14 -5.32 -0.50
C LEU A 73 -5.51 -5.02 0.87
N ALA A 74 -4.18 -4.84 0.92
CA ALA A 74 -3.47 -4.47 2.15
C ALA A 74 -4.01 -3.17 2.76
N CYS A 75 -4.26 -2.14 1.94
CA CYS A 75 -4.81 -0.87 2.41
C CYS A 75 -6.22 -1.01 2.98
N LEU A 76 -7.06 -1.85 2.37
CA LEU A 76 -8.41 -2.15 2.86
C LEU A 76 -8.37 -2.91 4.19
N ARG A 77 -7.56 -3.97 4.29
CA ARG A 77 -7.36 -4.76 5.52
C ARG A 77 -6.88 -3.89 6.68
N ALA A 78 -5.87 -3.05 6.43
CA ALA A 78 -5.31 -2.15 7.44
C ALA A 78 -6.16 -0.90 7.73
N ARG A 79 -7.29 -0.75 7.00
CA ARG A 79 -8.22 0.39 7.06
C ARG A 79 -7.56 1.75 6.82
N TYR A 80 -6.54 1.79 5.96
CA TYR A 80 -5.90 3.04 5.56
C TYR A 80 -6.76 3.86 4.61
N LEU A 81 -7.80 3.27 4.02
CA LEU A 81 -8.79 3.97 3.20
C LEU A 81 -10.20 3.51 3.58
N ASN A 82 -11.17 4.42 3.42
CA ASN A 82 -12.60 4.15 3.63
C ASN A 82 -13.45 4.40 2.38
N VAL A 83 -12.84 4.95 1.33
CA VAL A 83 -13.42 5.07 -0.01
C VAL A 83 -12.40 4.55 -1.02
N LEU A 84 -12.83 3.66 -1.92
CA LEU A 84 -12.01 3.16 -3.02
C LEU A 84 -12.63 3.51 -4.37
N VAL A 85 -11.84 4.14 -5.23
CA VAL A 85 -12.16 4.31 -6.66
C VAL A 85 -11.28 3.35 -7.46
N THR A 86 -11.90 2.44 -8.20
CA THR A 86 -11.19 1.36 -8.91
C THR A 86 -11.92 0.91 -10.17
N ASP A 87 -11.31 0.03 -10.94
CA ASP A 87 -11.92 -0.64 -12.10
C ASP A 87 -12.64 -1.94 -11.70
N GLU A 88 -13.48 -2.45 -12.61
CA GLU A 88 -14.27 -3.67 -12.41
C GLU A 88 -13.41 -4.89 -12.06
N GLN A 89 -12.28 -5.09 -12.73
CA GLN A 89 -11.43 -6.27 -12.53
C GLN A 89 -10.80 -6.25 -11.13
N THR A 90 -10.31 -5.08 -10.70
CA THR A 90 -9.75 -4.92 -9.35
C THR A 90 -10.85 -5.08 -8.29
N ALA A 91 -12.05 -4.53 -8.51
CA ALA A 91 -13.17 -4.67 -7.59
C ALA A 91 -13.57 -6.14 -7.40
N LEU A 92 -13.72 -6.90 -8.48
CA LEU A 92 -14.06 -8.33 -8.41
C LEU A 92 -13.01 -9.14 -7.66
N HIS A 93 -11.73 -8.90 -7.94
CA HIS A 93 -10.65 -9.57 -7.21
C HIS A 93 -10.69 -9.28 -5.70
N LEU A 94 -10.92 -8.03 -5.31
CA LEU A 94 -11.02 -7.65 -3.89
C LEU A 94 -12.23 -8.28 -3.19
N LEU A 95 -13.36 -8.40 -3.90
CA LEU A 95 -14.54 -9.11 -3.39
C LEU A 95 -14.27 -10.60 -3.21
N ASP A 96 -13.59 -11.25 -4.16
CA ASP A 96 -13.21 -12.65 -4.05
C ASP A 96 -12.34 -12.87 -2.80
N GLU A 97 -11.28 -12.08 -2.62
CA GLU A 97 -10.37 -12.20 -1.46
C GLU A 97 -11.10 -11.99 -0.12
N ALA A 98 -12.06 -11.06 -0.04
CA ALA A 98 -12.83 -10.79 1.18
C ALA A 98 -13.75 -11.94 1.61
N HIS A 99 -14.11 -12.85 0.68
CA HIS A 99 -14.95 -14.01 0.98
C HIS A 99 -14.15 -15.27 1.35
N HIS A 100 -12.82 -15.23 1.23
CA HIS A 100 -11.93 -16.35 1.55
C HIS A 100 -11.27 -16.24 2.95
N GLU A 101 -11.62 -15.21 3.73
CA GLU A 101 -11.26 -15.02 5.15
C GLU A 101 -12.41 -15.43 6.08
#